data_AF-A0A7C4C8I1-F1
#
_entry.id   AF-A0A7C4C8I1-F1
#
_cell.length_a   1.000
_cell.length_b   1.000
_cell.length_c   1.000
_cell.angle_alpha   90.00
_cell.angle_beta   90.00
_cell.angle_gamma   90.00
#
_symmetry.space_group_name_H-M   'P 1'
#
loop_
_entity.id
_entity.type
_entity.pdbx_description
1 polymer ?
#
loop_
_entity_poly.entity_id
_entity_poly.type
_entity_poly.pdbx_seq_one_letter_code
_entity_poly.pdbx_strand_id
1 'polypeptide(L)'
;MSGTVKNVILLVVLVAAAALAGWFFYRGDPEKSAPNTAESKTEWMCFYCKKRIDLTARQVQDWLASPDKVRRGEQYDPKLIVFWCDDCKKFSVLRAFHCKEHDIWFCGASPEGTMQDCPECRKAMR
;
A
#
# COMPACT_ATOMS: atom_id res chain seq x y z
N MET A 1 40.42 -3.00 -28.20
CA MET A 1 40.07 -3.07 -26.76
C MET A 1 40.55 -4.39 -26.20
N SER A 2 41.43 -4.37 -25.18
CA SER A 2 41.92 -5.60 -24.55
C SER A 2 40.79 -6.34 -23.82
N GLY A 3 40.91 -7.66 -23.68
CA GLY A 3 39.90 -8.50 -23.00
C GLY A 3 39.60 -8.04 -21.57
N THR A 4 40.60 -7.49 -20.89
CA THR A 4 40.48 -6.93 -19.54
C THR A 4 39.52 -5.74 -19.48
N VAL A 5 39.58 -4.82 -20.45
CA VAL A 5 38.69 -3.66 -20.50
C VAL A 5 37.24 -4.07 -20.76
N LYS A 6 37.01 -5.10 -21.59
CA LYS A 6 35.67 -5.65 -21.81
C LYS A 6 35.10 -6.29 -20.54
N ASN A 7 35.91 -7.03 -19.79
CA ASN A 7 35.47 -7.68 -18.56
C ASN A 7 35.15 -6.66 -17.46
N VAL A 8 35.95 -5.59 -17.34
CA VAL A 8 35.68 -4.50 -16.38
C VAL A 8 34.38 -3.77 -16.73
N ILE A 9 34.16 -3.44 -18.00
CA ILE A 9 32.92 -2.79 -18.45
C ILE A 9 31.71 -3.68 -18.19
N LEU A 10 31.80 -4.98 -18.51
CA LEU A 10 30.72 -5.94 -18.26
C LEU A 10 30.36 -6.01 -16.77
N LEU A 11 31.38 -6.02 -15.90
CA LEU A 11 31.20 -6.10 -14.45
C LEU A 11 30.53 -4.84 -13.91
N VAL A 12 30.92 -3.65 -14.38
CA VAL A 12 30.26 -2.38 -14.01
C VAL A 12 28.80 -2.35 -14.45
N VAL A 13 28.50 -2.83 -15.66
CA VAL A 13 27.11 -2.91 -16.16
C VAL A 13 26.26 -3.88 -15.32
N LEU A 14 26.82 -5.03 -14.93
CA LEU A 14 26.12 -5.99 -14.07
C LEU A 14 25.83 -5.44 -12.68
N VAL A 15 26.79 -4.73 -12.07
CA VAL A 15 26.58 -4.08 -10.77
C VAL A 15 25.54 -2.97 -10.86
N ALA A 16 25.58 -2.16 -11.92
CA ALA A 16 24.58 -1.11 -12.15
C ALA A 16 23.17 -1.70 -12.36
N ALA A 17 23.05 -2.79 -13.11
CA ALA A 17 21.77 -3.49 -13.32
C ALA A 17 21.23 -4.08 -12.02
N ALA A 18 22.09 -4.68 -11.19
CA ALA A 18 21.70 -5.21 -9.88
C ALA A 18 21.27 -4.10 -8.91
N ALA A 19 21.96 -2.95 -8.91
CA ALA A 19 21.60 -1.79 -8.10
C ALA A 19 20.27 -1.17 -8.54
N LEU A 20 20.03 -1.06 -9.85
CA LEU A 20 18.76 -0.60 -10.41
C LEU A 20 17.61 -1.56 -10.08
N ALA A 21 17.83 -2.88 -10.22
CA ALA A 21 16.84 -3.88 -9.81
C ALA A 21 16.55 -3.79 -8.31
N GLY A 22 17.57 -3.69 -7.47
CA GLY A 22 17.43 -3.48 -6.02
C GLY A 22 16.66 -2.19 -5.69
N TRP A 23 16.89 -1.11 -6.42
CA TRP A 23 16.15 0.15 -6.27
C TRP A 23 14.67 0.01 -6.67
N PHE A 24 14.36 -0.70 -7.76
CA PHE A 24 12.98 -0.98 -8.16
C PHE A 24 12.26 -1.93 -7.19
N PHE A 25 12.96 -2.90 -6.59
CA PHE A 25 12.41 -3.73 -5.52
C PHE A 25 12.19 -2.95 -4.22
N TYR A 26 13.10 -2.02 -3.88
CA TYR A 26 13.00 -1.19 -2.67
C TYR A 26 11.98 -0.05 -2.77
N ARG A 27 11.79 0.53 -3.96
CA ARG A 27 10.63 1.39 -4.28
C ARG A 27 9.32 0.62 -4.38
N GLY A 28 9.27 -0.57 -3.78
CA GLY A 28 8.09 -1.39 -3.62
C GLY A 28 6.91 -0.50 -3.27
N ASP A 29 6.03 -0.41 -4.24
CA ASP A 29 4.63 -0.10 -4.12
C ASP A 29 4.16 -0.28 -2.65
N PRO A 30 3.71 0.77 -1.96
CA PRO A 30 3.25 0.64 -0.57
C PRO A 30 2.13 -0.40 -0.42
N GLU A 31 1.47 -0.80 -1.51
CA GLU A 31 0.56 -1.94 -1.54
C GLU A 31 1.26 -3.32 -1.55
N LYS A 32 2.47 -3.44 -2.13
CA LYS A 32 3.32 -4.66 -2.06
C LYS A 32 3.97 -4.88 -0.70
N SER A 33 3.93 -3.90 0.20
CA SER A 33 4.13 -4.15 1.63
C SER A 33 2.93 -4.87 2.26
N ALA A 34 2.20 -5.67 1.48
CA ALA A 34 1.28 -6.67 2.00
C ALA A 34 2.14 -7.77 2.65
N PRO A 35 1.95 -8.05 3.93
CA PRO A 35 2.83 -8.98 4.63
C PRO A 35 2.74 -10.41 4.05
N ASN A 36 3.90 -11.05 3.91
CA ASN A 36 4.14 -12.27 3.12
C ASN A 36 3.77 -13.59 3.84
N THR A 37 2.97 -13.55 4.90
CA THR A 37 2.47 -14.77 5.57
C THR A 37 0.95 -14.77 5.57
N ALA A 38 0.33 -15.94 5.36
CA ALA A 38 -1.13 -16.07 5.23
C ALA A 38 -1.93 -15.50 6.42
N GLU A 39 -1.29 -15.42 7.60
CA GLU A 39 -1.87 -14.96 8.86
C GLU A 39 -1.51 -13.52 9.23
N SER A 40 -0.65 -12.87 8.44
CA SER A 40 -0.27 -11.50 8.73
C SER A 40 -1.48 -10.58 8.60
N LYS A 41 -1.75 -9.86 9.70
CA LYS A 41 -2.89 -8.95 9.79
C LYS A 41 -2.60 -7.70 8.98
N THR A 42 -3.46 -7.44 8.02
CA THR A 42 -3.54 -6.14 7.37
C THR A 42 -4.64 -5.35 8.05
N GLU A 43 -4.30 -4.14 8.47
CA GLU A 43 -5.21 -3.25 9.18
C GLU A 43 -5.97 -2.42 8.15
N TRP A 44 -7.30 -2.53 8.18
CA TRP A 44 -8.20 -1.76 7.33
C TRP A 44 -9.11 -0.91 8.20
N MET A 45 -9.62 0.17 7.65
CA MET A 45 -10.52 1.07 8.36
C MET A 45 -11.57 1.64 7.41
N CYS A 46 -12.82 1.69 7.86
CA CYS A 46 -13.85 2.44 7.15
C CYS A 46 -13.62 3.94 7.27
N PHE A 47 -13.55 4.64 6.15
CA PHE A 47 -13.35 6.07 6.09
C PHE A 47 -14.42 6.87 6.86
N TYR A 48 -15.67 6.41 6.83
CA TYR A 48 -16.79 7.16 7.40
C TYR A 48 -17.08 6.81 8.86
N CYS A 49 -17.29 5.52 9.18
CA CYS A 49 -17.59 5.11 10.56
C CYS A 49 -16.35 4.88 11.43
N LYS A 50 -15.14 4.98 10.87
CA LYS A 50 -13.85 4.81 11.56
C LYS A 50 -13.64 3.42 12.21
N LYS A 51 -14.52 2.46 11.92
CA LYS A 51 -14.40 1.08 12.38
C LYS A 51 -13.15 0.46 11.75
N ARG A 52 -12.28 -0.08 12.60
CA ARG A 52 -11.14 -0.91 12.20
C ARG A 52 -11.60 -2.33 11.88
N ILE A 53 -10.95 -2.92 10.89
CA ILE A 53 -11.21 -4.25 10.38
C ILE A 53 -9.86 -4.92 10.18
N ASP A 54 -9.57 -5.92 11.01
CA ASP A 54 -8.42 -6.78 10.82
C ASP A 54 -8.76 -7.78 9.72
N LEU A 55 -8.05 -7.74 8.60
CA LEU A 55 -8.15 -8.77 7.56
C LEU A 55 -6.85 -9.55 7.50
N THR A 56 -6.96 -10.87 7.54
CA THR A 56 -5.85 -11.76 7.16
C THR A 56 -5.54 -11.61 5.68
N ALA A 57 -4.31 -11.94 5.27
CA ALA A 57 -3.94 -11.95 3.86
C ALA A 57 -4.90 -12.80 3.00
N ARG A 58 -5.36 -13.95 3.53
CA ARG A 58 -6.36 -14.78 2.85
C ARG A 58 -7.69 -14.05 2.65
N GLN A 59 -8.22 -13.42 3.68
CA GLN A 59 -9.47 -12.65 3.57
C GLN A 59 -9.34 -11.48 2.58
N VAL A 60 -8.18 -10.81 2.55
CA VAL A 60 -7.91 -9.77 1.55
C VAL A 60 -7.97 -10.36 0.14
N GLN A 61 -7.35 -11.52 -0.11
CA GLN A 61 -7.41 -12.18 -1.42
C GLN A 61 -8.84 -12.60 -1.78
N ASP A 62 -9.58 -13.17 -0.84
CA ASP A 62 -10.97 -13.58 -1.05
C ASP A 62 -11.85 -12.35 -1.41
N TRP A 63 -11.65 -11.22 -0.72
CA TRP A 63 -12.36 -9.97 -1.01
C TRP A 63 -11.93 -9.36 -2.34
N LEU A 64 -10.65 -9.46 -2.70
CA LEU A 64 -10.13 -8.99 -4.00
C LEU A 64 -10.67 -9.78 -5.18
N ALA A 65 -11.05 -11.04 -4.97
CA ALA A 65 -11.67 -11.91 -5.96
C ALA A 65 -13.21 -11.73 -6.05
N SER A 66 -13.81 -11.06 -5.06
CA SER A 66 -15.26 -10.87 -4.97
C SER A 66 -15.66 -9.49 -5.51
N PRO A 67 -16.27 -9.40 -6.72
CA PRO A 67 -16.54 -8.12 -7.39
C PRO A 67 -17.53 -7.22 -6.63
N ASP A 68 -18.34 -7.78 -5.74
CA ASP A 68 -19.25 -7.05 -4.86
C ASP A 68 -18.56 -6.46 -3.61
N LYS A 69 -17.39 -7.00 -3.23
CA LYS A 69 -16.66 -6.58 -2.03
C LYS A 69 -15.55 -5.60 -2.32
N VAL A 70 -15.09 -5.47 -3.56
CA VAL A 70 -13.98 -4.58 -3.93
C VAL A 70 -14.31 -3.64 -5.09
N ARG A 71 -13.89 -2.39 -4.95
CA ARG A 71 -13.71 -1.44 -6.03
C ARG A 71 -12.23 -1.11 -6.13
N ARG A 72 -11.66 -1.20 -7.34
CA ARG A 72 -10.30 -0.74 -7.62
C ARG A 72 -10.40 0.61 -8.32
N GLY A 73 -9.71 1.63 -7.81
CA GLY A 73 -9.65 2.93 -8.48
C GLY A 73 -9.00 2.78 -9.86
N GLU A 74 -9.54 3.47 -10.87
CA GLU A 74 -8.92 3.55 -12.20
C GLU A 74 -7.78 4.60 -12.24
N GLN A 75 -7.80 5.56 -11.32
CA GLN A 75 -7.00 6.80 -11.38
C GLN A 75 -5.63 6.76 -10.69
N TYR A 76 -5.28 5.71 -9.93
CA TYR A 76 -4.04 5.69 -9.13
C TYR A 76 -3.15 4.49 -9.47
N ASP A 77 -1.84 4.68 -9.38
CA ASP A 77 -0.82 3.63 -9.41
C ASP A 77 0.05 3.75 -8.15
N PRO A 78 -0.03 2.80 -7.19
CA PRO A 78 -0.90 1.63 -7.21
C PRO A 78 -2.39 1.96 -7.18
N LYS A 79 -3.19 1.07 -7.77
CA LYS A 79 -4.65 1.19 -7.84
C LYS A 79 -5.24 1.07 -6.45
N LEU A 80 -5.69 2.20 -5.89
CA LEU A 80 -6.36 2.24 -4.59
C LEU A 80 -7.42 1.14 -4.48
N ILE A 81 -7.20 0.23 -3.54
CA ILE A 81 -8.15 -0.83 -3.19
C ILE A 81 -9.14 -0.27 -2.17
N VAL A 82 -10.42 -0.28 -2.53
CA VAL A 82 -11.51 0.15 -1.65
C VAL A 82 -12.48 -1.01 -1.45
N PHE A 83 -12.62 -1.48 -0.21
CA PHE A 83 -13.56 -2.53 0.13
C PHE A 83 -14.92 -1.98 0.60
N TRP A 84 -15.94 -2.83 0.48
CA TRP A 84 -17.29 -2.56 0.96
C TRP A 84 -17.36 -2.52 2.49
N CYS A 85 -18.02 -1.51 3.05
CA CYS A 85 -18.35 -1.45 4.47
C CYS A 85 -19.79 -1.92 4.70
N ASP A 86 -19.98 -3.00 5.46
CA ASP A 86 -21.32 -3.52 5.75
C ASP A 86 -22.17 -2.62 6.65
N ASP A 87 -21.54 -1.78 7.48
CA ASP A 87 -22.25 -0.82 8.35
C ASP A 87 -22.68 0.43 7.58
N CYS A 88 -21.79 0.99 6.74
CA CYS A 88 -22.07 2.19 5.96
C CYS A 88 -22.77 1.92 4.62
N LYS A 89 -22.87 0.66 4.20
CA LYS A 89 -23.42 0.22 2.91
C LYS A 89 -22.80 0.96 1.71
N LYS A 90 -21.48 1.13 1.71
CA LYS A 90 -20.71 1.76 0.61
C LYS A 90 -19.23 1.34 0.61
N PHE A 91 -18.61 1.43 -0.56
CA PHE A 91 -17.16 1.27 -0.74
C PHE A 91 -16.42 2.38 0.00
N SER A 92 -15.80 2.01 1.11
CA SER A 92 -15.18 2.99 2.02
C SER A 92 -14.15 2.40 2.98
N VAL A 93 -13.93 1.09 2.94
CA VAL A 93 -12.89 0.43 3.73
C VAL A 93 -11.58 0.53 2.97
N LEU A 94 -10.59 1.16 3.57
CA LEU A 94 -9.29 1.45 2.97
C LEU A 94 -8.20 0.94 3.91
N ARG A 95 -6.97 0.85 3.42
CA ARG A 95 -5.83 0.49 4.26
C ARG A 95 -5.65 1.54 5.37
N ALA A 96 -5.52 1.06 6.60
CA ALA A 96 -5.30 1.90 7.76
C ALA A 96 -3.80 2.08 8.01
N PHE A 97 -3.43 3.27 8.47
CA PHE A 97 -2.08 3.62 8.88
C PHE A 97 -2.11 4.04 10.35
N HIS A 98 -1.04 3.68 11.06
CA HIS A 98 -0.84 4.09 12.45
C HIS A 98 0.12 5.27 12.50
N CYS A 99 -0.35 6.39 13.04
CA CYS A 99 0.50 7.53 13.36
C CYS A 99 1.19 7.27 14.71
N LYS A 100 2.50 7.00 14.68
CA LYS A 100 3.28 6.71 15.90
C LYS A 100 3.36 7.89 16.87
N GLU A 101 3.34 9.11 16.36
CA GLU A 101 3.47 10.33 17.16
C GLU A 101 2.22 10.60 18.00
N HIS A 102 1.04 10.37 17.42
CA HIS A 102 -0.25 10.67 18.04
C HIS A 102 -0.98 9.42 18.53
N ASP A 103 -0.41 8.24 18.34
CA ASP A 103 -0.96 6.92 18.65
C ASP A 103 -2.40 6.70 18.12
N ILE A 104 -2.66 7.15 16.89
CA ILE A 104 -3.98 7.00 16.25
C ILE A 104 -3.90 6.28 14.92
N TRP A 105 -5.00 5.59 14.59
CA TRP A 105 -5.21 4.98 13.29
C TRP A 105 -6.01 5.91 12.37
N PHE A 106 -5.62 5.97 11.10
CA PHE A 106 -6.29 6.78 10.10
C PHE A 106 -6.23 6.13 8.71
N CYS A 107 -7.13 6.51 7.81
CA CYS A 107 -7.05 6.13 6.41
C CYS A 107 -6.08 7.09 5.70
N GLY A 108 -5.11 6.58 4.95
CA GLY A 108 -4.13 7.41 4.23
C GLY A 108 -4.68 8.07 2.95
N ALA A 109 -5.89 7.69 2.54
CA ALA A 109 -6.62 8.29 1.43
C ALA A 109 -8.13 8.27 1.71
N SER A 110 -8.90 9.05 0.95
CA SER A 110 -10.36 8.95 0.89
C SER A 110 -10.81 7.87 -0.11
N PRO A 111 -12.09 7.45 -0.11
CA PRO A 111 -12.62 6.50 -1.09
C PRO A 111 -12.50 6.99 -2.55
N GLU A 112 -12.38 8.29 -2.76
CA GLU A 112 -12.16 8.97 -4.05
C GLU A 112 -10.66 9.12 -4.39
N GLY A 113 -9.78 8.71 -3.47
CA GLY A 113 -8.32 8.76 -3.63
C GLY A 113 -7.66 10.06 -3.24
N THR A 114 -8.37 10.99 -2.59
CA THR A 114 -7.72 12.17 -2.01
C THR A 114 -6.86 11.76 -0.82
N MET A 115 -5.55 11.97 -0.91
CA MET A 115 -4.61 11.66 0.17
C MET A 115 -4.99 12.35 1.48
N GLN A 116 -4.84 11.62 2.58
CA GLN A 116 -5.14 12.09 3.91
C GLN A 116 -3.93 11.90 4.80
N ASP A 117 -3.65 12.91 5.60
CA ASP A 117 -2.64 12.86 6.64
C ASP A 117 -3.28 12.44 7.95
N CYS A 118 -2.42 12.15 8.93
CA CYS A 118 -2.87 12.07 10.31
C CYS A 118 -3.63 13.37 10.67
N PRO A 119 -4.87 13.26 11.18
CA PRO A 119 -5.70 14.44 11.46
C PRO A 119 -5.08 15.34 12.53
N GLU A 120 -4.34 14.77 13.49
CA GLU A 120 -3.67 15.54 14.54
C GLU A 120 -2.39 16.22 14.00
N CYS A 121 -1.57 15.53 13.20
CA CYS A 121 -0.43 16.16 12.51
C CYS A 121 -0.89 17.34 11.64
N ARG A 122 -2.02 17.19 10.93
CA ARG A 122 -2.59 18.25 10.08
C ARG A 122 -3.05 19.47 10.89
N LYS A 123 -3.56 19.27 12.11
CA LYS A 123 -3.92 20.38 13.00
C LYS A 123 -2.68 21.10 13.50
N ALA A 124 -1.61 20.38 13.84
CA ALA A 124 -0.36 20.96 14.34
C ALA A 124 0.39 21.81 13.30
N MET A 125 0.15 21.59 12.01
CA MET A 125 0.74 22.36 10.90
C MET A 125 -0.05 23.63 10.54
N ARG A 126 -1.20 23.89 11.16
CA ARG A 126 -2.03 25.09 10.95
C ARG A 126 -1.85 26.08 12.08
#